data_AF-A0A1Y5S1J1-F1
#
_entry.id   AF-A0A1Y5S1J1-F1
#
_cell.length_a   1.000
_cell.length_b   1.000
_cell.length_c   1.000
_cell.angle_alpha   90.00
_cell.angle_beta   90.00
_cell.angle_gamma   90.00
#
_symmetry.space_group_name_H-M   'P 1'
#
loop_
_entity.id
_entity.type
_entity.pdbx_description
1 polymer ?
#
loop_
_entity_poly.entity_id
_entity_poly.type
_entity_poly.pdbx_seq_one_letter_code
_entity_poly.pdbx_strand_id
1 'polypeptide(L)'
;MIKRLSTRLWHVTTSIPPIRPENVLPIVIMMILWVVLRQLAISEDNAFVVSVVVAEAYAIWRNLPNAAYSLKKVESGKPGMLRWPVALLIVLAALQLWLNNPLFTQRVLTGFSVFFLLIMVFGIRREKDLLDRVAPIAENDSVTVERVSLLRINALAAAMVVGVNELLIAFETLSVWITVMPVFVLVLHAFYWFMVLMALPSEESAV
;
A
#
# COMPACT_ATOMS: atom_id res chain seq x y z
N MET A 1 -13.96 -19.48 25.56
CA MET A 1 -13.25 -18.35 24.91
C MET A 1 -11.99 -18.78 24.15
N ILE A 2 -11.02 -19.46 24.77
CA ILE A 2 -9.73 -19.80 24.12
C ILE A 2 -9.89 -20.68 22.85
N LYS A 3 -10.77 -21.70 22.88
CA LYS A 3 -11.05 -22.53 21.69
C LYS A 3 -11.62 -21.71 20.53
N ARG A 4 -12.58 -20.81 20.81
CA ARG A 4 -13.24 -19.95 19.79
C ARG A 4 -12.25 -18.96 19.16
N LEU A 5 -11.34 -18.41 19.96
CA LEU A 5 -10.32 -17.48 19.48
C LEU A 5 -9.24 -18.20 18.65
N SER A 6 -8.84 -19.41 19.06
CA SER A 6 -7.95 -20.28 18.29
C SER A 6 -8.55 -20.70 16.94
N THR A 7 -9.83 -21.12 16.91
CA THR A 7 -10.53 -21.49 15.67
C THR A 7 -10.69 -20.30 14.73
N ARG A 8 -10.99 -19.10 15.27
CA ARG A 8 -11.07 -17.87 14.46
C ARG A 8 -9.70 -17.49 13.89
N LEU A 9 -8.64 -17.52 14.69
CA LEU A 9 -7.27 -17.24 14.23
C LEU A 9 -6.85 -18.22 13.12
N TRP A 10 -7.16 -19.51 13.28
CA TRP A 10 -6.87 -20.52 12.27
C TRP A 10 -7.60 -20.25 10.96
N HIS A 11 -8.92 -20.03 11.00
CA HIS A 11 -9.71 -19.72 9.81
C HIS A 11 -9.26 -18.43 9.12
N VAL A 12 -8.95 -17.39 9.88
CA VAL A 12 -8.48 -16.13 9.31
C VAL A 12 -7.12 -16.31 8.64
N THR A 13 -6.20 -17.05 9.25
CA THR A 13 -4.85 -17.28 8.70
C THR A 13 -4.91 -18.12 7.42
N THR A 14 -5.77 -19.14 7.35
CA THR A 14 -5.93 -19.97 6.13
C THR A 14 -6.75 -19.31 5.04
N SER A 15 -7.50 -18.25 5.36
CA SER A 15 -8.34 -17.51 4.40
C SER A 15 -7.64 -16.29 3.80
N ILE A 16 -6.35 -16.06 4.10
CA ILE A 16 -5.59 -14.97 3.49
C ILE A 16 -5.53 -15.21 1.98
N PRO A 17 -6.05 -14.28 1.15
CA PRO A 17 -6.07 -14.48 -0.29
C PRO A 17 -4.64 -14.47 -0.85
N PRO A 18 -4.37 -15.33 -1.85
CA PRO A 18 -3.07 -15.37 -2.48
C PRO A 18 -2.75 -14.02 -3.12
N ILE A 19 -1.48 -13.61 -3.02
CA ILE A 19 -1.01 -12.41 -3.71
C ILE A 19 -1.13 -12.68 -5.21
N ARG A 20 -1.83 -11.79 -5.92
CA ARG A 20 -1.89 -11.88 -7.38
C ARG A 20 -0.48 -11.74 -7.94
N PRO A 21 -0.03 -12.63 -8.85
CA PRO A 21 1.32 -12.55 -9.43
C PRO A 21 1.65 -11.17 -10.00
N GLU A 22 0.63 -10.51 -10.54
CA GLU A 22 0.72 -9.15 -11.09
C GLU A 22 1.19 -8.09 -10.08
N ASN A 23 0.93 -8.27 -8.79
CA ASN A 23 1.38 -7.38 -7.72
C ASN A 23 2.81 -7.72 -7.25
N VAL A 24 3.29 -8.93 -7.54
CA VAL A 24 4.64 -9.40 -7.21
C VAL A 24 5.64 -9.04 -8.32
N LEU A 25 5.17 -8.91 -9.57
CA LEU A 25 6.03 -8.61 -10.72
C LEU A 25 6.93 -7.37 -10.55
N PRO A 26 6.46 -6.20 -10.07
CA PRO A 26 7.34 -5.05 -9.86
C PRO A 26 8.50 -5.36 -8.91
N ILE A 27 8.22 -6.13 -7.85
CA ILE A 27 9.20 -6.54 -6.84
C ILE A 27 10.26 -7.45 -7.46
N VAL A 28 9.81 -8.42 -8.27
CA VAL A 28 10.71 -9.35 -8.97
C VAL A 28 11.57 -8.62 -10.00
N ILE A 29 10.99 -7.69 -10.77
CA ILE A 29 11.72 -6.86 -11.73
C ILE A 29 12.80 -6.06 -11.01
N MET A 30 12.47 -5.40 -9.90
CA MET A 30 13.43 -4.66 -9.08
C MET A 30 14.61 -5.53 -8.63
N MET A 31 14.33 -6.73 -8.11
CA MET A 31 15.35 -7.66 -7.63
C MET A 31 16.24 -8.19 -8.74
N ILE A 32 15.66 -8.58 -9.88
CA ILE A 32 16.41 -9.07 -11.04
C ILE A 32 17.32 -7.96 -11.58
N LEU A 33 16.79 -6.74 -11.75
CA LEU A 33 17.57 -5.60 -12.22
C LEU A 33 18.73 -5.28 -11.28
N TRP A 34 18.49 -5.28 -9.97
CA TRP A 34 19.55 -5.06 -8.99
C TRP A 34 20.68 -6.08 -9.17
N VAL A 35 20.35 -7.37 -9.20
CA VAL A 35 21.35 -8.44 -9.36
C VAL A 35 22.12 -8.29 -10.67
N VAL A 36 21.43 -8.06 -11.78
CA VAL A 36 22.06 -7.90 -13.11
C VAL A 36 22.98 -6.68 -13.14
N LEU A 37 22.52 -5.52 -12.67
CA LEU A 37 23.32 -4.29 -12.68
C LEU A 37 24.55 -4.41 -11.77
N ARG A 38 24.42 -5.09 -10.62
CA ARG A 38 25.56 -5.38 -9.74
C ARG A 38 26.56 -6.36 -10.38
N GLN A 39 26.08 -7.36 -11.12
CA GLN A 39 26.96 -8.26 -11.89
C GLN A 39 27.72 -7.53 -13.00
N LEU A 40 27.13 -6.47 -13.57
CA LEU A 40 27.78 -5.58 -14.54
C LEU A 40 28.71 -4.54 -13.90
N ALA A 41 29.00 -4.66 -12.60
CA ALA A 41 29.85 -3.75 -11.82
C ALA A 41 29.39 -2.27 -11.85
N ILE A 42 28.09 -2.02 -12.08
CA ILE A 42 27.51 -0.68 -11.93
C ILE A 42 27.50 -0.31 -10.44
N SER A 43 27.76 0.97 -10.13
CA SER A 43 27.73 1.50 -8.77
C SER A 43 26.43 1.14 -8.03
N GLU A 44 26.52 0.90 -6.73
CA GLU A 44 25.37 0.51 -5.90
C GLU A 44 24.25 1.53 -5.98
N ASP A 45 24.58 2.82 -5.91
CA ASP A 45 23.61 3.90 -5.97
C ASP A 45 22.81 3.87 -7.28
N ASN A 46 23.49 3.74 -8.42
CA ASN A 46 22.85 3.70 -9.73
C ASN A 46 22.03 2.44 -9.90
N ALA A 47 22.57 1.29 -9.49
CA ALA A 47 21.86 0.02 -9.56
C ALA A 47 20.58 0.07 -8.74
N PHE A 48 20.62 0.69 -7.56
CA PHE A 48 19.46 0.84 -6.68
C PHE A 48 18.41 1.75 -7.34
N VAL A 49 18.80 2.97 -7.70
CA VAL A 49 17.88 3.98 -8.24
C VAL A 49 17.23 3.48 -9.54
N VAL A 50 18.01 2.92 -10.47
CA VAL A 50 17.47 2.40 -11.73
C VAL A 50 16.50 1.24 -11.47
N SER A 51 16.85 0.30 -10.59
CA SER A 51 15.98 -0.85 -10.29
C SER A 51 14.65 -0.43 -9.69
N VAL A 52 14.68 0.51 -8.74
CA VAL A 52 13.47 1.05 -8.09
C VAL A 52 12.62 1.83 -9.10
N VAL A 53 13.21 2.77 -9.83
CA VAL A 53 12.47 3.61 -10.79
C VAL A 53 11.82 2.77 -11.90
N VAL A 54 12.53 1.75 -12.42
CA VAL A 54 11.95 0.86 -13.45
C VAL A 54 10.80 0.03 -12.88
N ALA A 55 10.94 -0.48 -11.66
CA ALA A 55 9.87 -1.22 -10.98
C ALA A 55 8.64 -0.33 -10.70
N GLU A 56 8.85 0.91 -10.24
CA GLU A 56 7.79 1.90 -10.04
C GLU A 56 7.09 2.25 -11.35
N ALA A 57 7.86 2.54 -12.41
CA ALA A 57 7.32 2.84 -13.74
C ALA A 57 6.46 1.69 -14.27
N TYR A 58 6.91 0.44 -14.10
CA TYR A 58 6.14 -0.75 -14.47
C TYR A 58 4.84 -0.85 -13.66
N ALA A 59 4.90 -0.65 -12.35
CA ALA A 59 3.72 -0.68 -11.47
C ALA A 59 2.69 0.39 -11.87
N ILE A 60 3.14 1.61 -12.16
CA ILE A 60 2.29 2.72 -12.60
C ILE A 60 1.65 2.40 -13.95
N TRP A 61 2.46 2.00 -14.94
CA TRP A 61 2.00 1.68 -16.28
C TRP A 61 0.89 0.62 -16.26
N ARG A 62 1.06 -0.43 -15.45
CA ARG A 62 0.08 -1.50 -15.30
C ARG A 62 -1.21 -1.05 -14.61
N ASN A 63 -1.12 -0.17 -13.61
CA ASN A 63 -2.29 0.27 -12.82
C ASN A 63 -3.09 1.39 -13.50
N LEU A 64 -2.48 2.12 -14.43
CA LEU A 64 -3.07 3.28 -15.10
C LEU A 64 -4.37 2.96 -15.88
N PRO A 65 -4.47 1.86 -16.66
CA PRO A 65 -5.72 1.49 -17.34
C PRO A 65 -6.87 1.20 -16.37
N ASN A 66 -6.59 0.49 -15.27
CA ASN A 66 -7.58 0.18 -14.24
C ASN A 66 -8.06 1.44 -13.53
N ALA A 67 -7.13 2.37 -13.23
CA ALA A 67 -7.46 3.66 -12.65
C ALA A 67 -8.33 4.51 -13.59
N ALA A 68 -8.00 4.55 -14.89
CA ALA A 68 -8.80 5.24 -15.91
C ALA A 68 -10.20 4.63 -16.06
N TYR A 69 -10.33 3.30 -16.05
CA TYR A 69 -11.61 2.62 -16.11
C TYR A 69 -12.48 2.89 -14.86
N SER A 70 -11.88 2.82 -13.67
CA SER A 70 -12.56 3.11 -12.40
C SER A 70 -13.08 4.55 -12.34
N LEU A 71 -12.25 5.53 -12.74
CA LEU A 71 -12.66 6.93 -12.77
C LEU A 71 -13.77 7.22 -13.78
N LYS A 72 -13.78 6.53 -14.92
CA LYS A 72 -14.87 6.62 -15.90
C LYS A 72 -16.20 6.05 -15.35
N LYS A 73 -16.15 5.12 -14.39
CA LYS A 73 -17.31 4.49 -13.76
C LYS A 73 -17.86 5.30 -12.58
N VAL A 74 -17.00 5.97 -11.82
CA VAL A 74 -17.37 6.70 -10.58
C VAL A 74 -17.63 8.19 -10.83
N GLU A 75 -16.89 8.83 -11.72
CA GLU A 75 -17.12 10.21 -12.15
C GLU A 75 -17.55 10.24 -13.61
N SER A 76 -18.50 11.11 -13.94
CA SER A 76 -18.97 11.40 -15.29
C SER A 76 -17.88 12.06 -16.15
N GLY A 77 -16.84 11.30 -16.50
CA GLY A 77 -16.01 11.53 -17.68
C GLY A 77 -14.91 12.57 -17.55
N LYS A 78 -14.26 12.76 -16.40
CA LYS A 78 -13.01 13.56 -16.32
C LYS A 78 -11.73 12.71 -16.22
N PRO A 79 -11.44 11.80 -17.18
CA PRO A 79 -10.17 11.05 -17.18
C PRO A 79 -8.96 11.98 -17.34
N GLY A 80 -9.17 13.24 -17.75
CA GLY A 80 -8.13 14.28 -17.73
C GLY A 80 -7.54 14.56 -16.35
N MET A 81 -8.24 14.23 -15.25
CA MET A 81 -7.74 14.43 -13.89
C MET A 81 -6.58 13.49 -13.54
N LEU A 82 -6.46 12.34 -14.20
CA LEU A 82 -5.32 11.42 -14.05
C LEU A 82 -4.03 11.96 -14.67
N ARG A 83 -4.10 12.94 -15.59
CA ARG A 83 -2.91 13.48 -16.25
C ARG A 83 -1.94 14.12 -15.25
N TRP A 84 -2.47 14.80 -14.23
CA TRP A 84 -1.65 15.48 -13.23
C TRP A 84 -0.87 14.51 -12.33
N PRO A 85 -1.49 13.50 -11.69
CA PRO A 85 -0.76 12.48 -10.95
C PRO A 85 0.28 11.75 -11.80
N VAL A 86 -0.06 11.39 -13.04
CA VAL A 86 0.86 10.69 -13.94
C VAL A 86 2.03 11.58 -14.34
N ALA A 87 1.78 12.85 -14.70
CA ALA A 87 2.84 13.80 -15.01
C ALA A 87 3.76 14.05 -13.82
N LEU A 88 3.19 14.18 -12.61
CA LEU A 88 3.97 14.30 -11.37
C LEU A 88 4.89 13.10 -11.16
N LEU A 89 4.37 11.88 -11.34
CA LEU A 89 5.16 10.65 -11.19
C LEU A 89 6.29 10.57 -12.24
N ILE A 90 6.02 10.97 -13.49
CA ILE A 90 7.07 11.01 -14.55
C ILE A 90 8.17 12.01 -14.18
N VAL A 91 7.80 13.20 -13.71
CA VAL A 91 8.76 14.22 -13.28
C VAL A 91 9.59 13.72 -12.10
N LEU A 92 8.97 13.06 -11.12
CA LEU A 92 9.67 12.49 -9.97
C LEU A 92 10.61 11.35 -10.39
N ALA A 93 10.20 10.47 -11.29
CA ALA A 93 11.05 9.41 -11.84
C ALA A 93 12.26 10.00 -12.58
N ALA A 94 12.05 11.02 -13.41
CA ALA A 94 13.14 11.71 -14.10
C ALA A 94 14.10 12.39 -13.10
N LEU A 95 13.55 13.00 -12.04
CA LEU A 95 14.34 13.63 -10.98
C LEU A 95 15.15 12.60 -10.18
N GLN A 96 14.55 11.46 -9.85
CA GLN A 96 15.25 10.35 -9.17
C GLN A 96 16.43 9.85 -10.00
N LEU A 97 16.22 9.62 -11.31
CA LEU A 97 17.29 9.21 -12.22
C LEU A 97 18.37 10.28 -12.40
N TRP A 98 17.99 11.56 -12.45
CA TRP A 98 18.94 12.66 -12.63
C TRP A 98 19.79 12.90 -11.38
N LEU A 99 19.18 12.90 -10.20
CA LEU A 99 19.88 13.04 -8.92
C LEU A 99 20.68 11.78 -8.56
N ASN A 100 20.20 10.62 -9.01
CA ASN A 100 20.84 9.33 -8.82
C ASN A 100 21.23 9.08 -7.36
N ASN A 101 20.33 9.47 -6.45
CA ASN A 101 20.54 9.42 -5.02
C ASN A 101 19.55 8.43 -4.37
N PRO A 102 20.02 7.32 -3.80
CA PRO A 102 19.16 6.32 -3.15
C PRO A 102 18.35 6.88 -1.98
N LEU A 103 18.96 7.76 -1.18
CA LEU A 103 18.29 8.40 -0.06
C LEU A 103 17.15 9.30 -0.53
N PHE A 104 17.36 10.07 -1.60
CA PHE A 104 16.28 10.85 -2.20
C PHE A 104 15.13 9.95 -2.67
N THR A 105 15.44 8.83 -3.32
CA THR A 105 14.46 7.85 -3.79
C THR A 105 13.61 7.29 -2.64
N GLN A 106 14.25 6.91 -1.53
CA GLN A 106 13.54 6.45 -0.33
C GLN A 106 12.73 7.56 0.36
N ARG A 107 13.20 8.80 0.33
CA ARG A 107 12.46 9.95 0.90
C ARG A 107 11.22 10.27 0.08
N VAL A 108 11.26 10.10 -1.24
CA VAL A 108 10.07 10.21 -2.10
C VAL A 108 9.02 9.17 -1.67
N LEU A 109 9.44 7.92 -1.42
CA LEU A 109 8.54 6.88 -0.90
C LEU A 109 7.93 7.26 0.45
N THR A 110 8.73 7.67 1.43
CA THR A 110 8.21 8.18 2.73
C THR A 110 7.23 9.33 2.50
N GLY A 111 7.58 10.31 1.64
CA GLY A 111 6.75 11.46 1.35
C GLY A 111 5.37 11.07 0.83
N PHE A 112 5.32 10.14 -0.14
CA PHE A 112 4.04 9.61 -0.64
C PHE A 112 3.27 8.84 0.43
N SER A 113 3.92 7.96 1.19
CA SER A 113 3.26 7.21 2.26
C SER A 113 2.69 8.13 3.34
N VAL A 114 3.42 9.18 3.74
CA VAL A 114 2.96 10.21 4.68
C VAL A 114 1.79 10.99 4.09
N PHE A 115 1.85 11.40 2.82
CA PHE A 115 0.75 12.08 2.16
C PHE A 115 -0.54 11.24 2.17
N PHE A 116 -0.46 9.96 1.78
CA PHE A 116 -1.60 9.05 1.86
C PHE A 116 -2.08 8.84 3.30
N LEU A 117 -1.16 8.71 4.25
CA LEU A 117 -1.50 8.60 5.67
C LEU A 117 -2.29 9.81 6.15
N LEU A 118 -1.88 11.03 5.81
CA LEU A 118 -2.60 12.24 6.14
C LEU A 118 -4.00 12.25 5.54
N ILE A 119 -4.13 11.94 4.24
CA ILE A 119 -5.45 11.83 3.58
C ILE A 119 -6.33 10.82 4.31
N MET A 120 -5.80 9.66 4.69
CA MET A 120 -6.55 8.65 5.42
C MET A 120 -6.94 9.14 6.81
N VAL A 121 -6.04 9.79 7.56
CA VAL A 121 -6.38 10.33 8.89
C VAL A 121 -7.48 11.39 8.81
N PHE A 122 -7.42 12.29 7.82
CA PHE A 122 -8.51 13.24 7.55
C PHE A 122 -9.80 12.53 7.11
N GLY A 123 -9.68 11.49 6.30
CA GLY A 123 -10.80 10.64 5.89
C GLY A 123 -11.50 9.96 7.07
N ILE A 124 -10.75 9.44 8.05
CA ILE A 124 -11.29 8.81 9.27
C ILE A 124 -12.10 9.82 10.08
N ARG A 125 -11.61 11.06 10.21
CA ARG A 125 -12.33 12.12 10.94
C ARG A 125 -13.65 12.47 10.24
N ARG A 126 -13.61 12.65 8.92
CA ARG A 126 -14.80 12.96 8.12
C ARG A 126 -15.79 11.79 8.06
N GLU A 127 -15.31 10.55 8.05
CA GLU A 127 -16.15 9.35 8.11
C GLU A 127 -16.96 9.33 9.42
N LYS A 128 -16.33 9.63 10.56
CA LYS A 128 -17.04 9.78 11.84
C LYS A 128 -18.09 10.88 11.77
N ASP A 129 -17.73 12.07 11.28
CA ASP A 129 -18.65 13.20 11.18
C ASP A 129 -19.83 12.92 10.22
N LEU A 130 -19.63 12.12 9.17
CA LEU A 130 -20.68 11.72 8.23
C LEU A 130 -21.57 10.61 8.81
N LEU A 131 -21.00 9.65 9.52
CA LEU A 131 -21.77 8.62 10.22
C LEU A 131 -22.65 9.25 11.30
N ASP A 132 -22.13 10.25 12.03
CA ASP A 132 -22.86 10.98 13.07
C ASP A 132 -23.98 11.87 12.50
N ARG A 133 -23.88 12.30 11.22
CA ARG A 133 -24.90 13.14 10.55
C ARG A 133 -25.97 12.37 9.80
N VAL A 134 -25.64 11.19 9.26
CA VAL A 134 -26.54 10.42 8.37
C VAL A 134 -27.29 9.33 9.12
N ALA A 135 -26.81 8.90 10.28
CA ALA A 135 -27.52 7.96 11.14
C ALA A 135 -27.99 8.65 12.43
N PRO A 136 -29.12 9.37 12.44
CA PRO A 136 -29.87 9.48 13.68
C PRO A 136 -30.18 8.05 14.12
N ILE A 137 -29.86 7.73 15.37
CA ILE A 137 -30.12 6.42 15.98
C ILE A 137 -31.61 6.12 15.77
N ALA A 138 -31.92 5.29 14.78
CA ALA A 138 -33.27 4.79 14.55
C ALA A 138 -33.52 3.81 15.69
N GLU A 139 -34.34 4.24 16.64
CA GLU A 139 -34.66 3.58 17.91
C GLU A 139 -35.36 2.22 17.75
N ASN A 140 -35.38 1.58 16.57
CA ASN A 140 -36.27 0.44 16.32
C ASN A 140 -35.83 -0.63 15.30
N ASP A 141 -34.53 -0.78 14.96
CA ASP A 141 -34.12 -2.02 14.30
C ASP A 141 -32.71 -2.48 14.70
N SER A 142 -32.66 -3.68 15.26
CA SER A 142 -31.57 -4.27 16.04
C SER A 142 -30.45 -4.87 15.18
N VAL A 143 -29.97 -4.15 14.16
CA VAL A 143 -28.78 -4.56 13.40
C VAL A 143 -27.79 -3.40 13.37
N THR A 144 -27.00 -3.31 14.43
CA THR A 144 -25.79 -2.49 14.46
C THR A 144 -24.79 -3.06 13.45
N VAL A 145 -24.84 -2.60 12.20
CA VAL A 145 -23.81 -2.90 11.22
C VAL A 145 -22.52 -2.24 11.68
N GLU A 146 -21.65 -3.01 12.34
CA GLU A 146 -20.32 -2.56 12.73
C GLU A 146 -19.52 -2.28 11.46
N ARG A 147 -19.53 -1.02 11.01
CA ARG A 147 -18.77 -0.60 9.83
C ARG A 147 -17.30 -0.65 10.18
N VAL A 148 -16.65 -1.72 9.74
CA VAL A 148 -15.19 -1.85 9.79
C VAL A 148 -14.59 -0.76 8.89
N SER A 149 -14.00 0.26 9.51
CA SER A 149 -13.30 1.30 8.76
C SER A 149 -12.00 0.71 8.20
N LEU A 150 -12.08 0.19 6.97
CA LEU A 150 -10.92 -0.22 6.16
C LEU A 150 -9.87 0.90 6.08
N LEU A 151 -10.31 2.15 6.24
CA LEU A 151 -9.45 3.32 6.27
C LEU A 151 -8.47 3.31 7.45
N ARG A 152 -8.87 2.78 8.62
CA ARG A 152 -7.97 2.60 9.78
C ARG A 152 -6.90 1.55 9.51
N ILE A 153 -7.28 0.45 8.86
CA ILE A 153 -6.35 -0.62 8.50
C ILE A 153 -5.34 -0.11 7.46
N ASN A 154 -5.80 0.62 6.44
CA ASN A 154 -4.92 1.26 5.46
C ASN A 154 -3.98 2.30 6.11
N ALA A 155 -4.48 3.10 7.07
CA ALA A 155 -3.65 4.06 7.81
C ALA A 155 -2.58 3.35 8.65
N LEU A 156 -2.91 2.24 9.31
CA LEU A 156 -1.94 1.42 10.04
C LEU A 156 -0.88 0.84 9.10
N ALA A 157 -1.29 0.28 7.96
CA ALA A 157 -0.37 -0.26 6.97
C ALA A 157 0.58 0.83 6.43
N ALA A 158 0.07 2.02 6.12
CA ALA A 158 0.90 3.15 5.71
C ALA A 158 1.87 3.62 6.80
N ALA A 159 1.43 3.66 8.07
CA ALA A 159 2.30 4.00 9.20
C ALA A 159 3.44 2.96 9.37
N MET A 160 3.14 1.67 9.18
CA MET A 160 4.17 0.62 9.18
C MET A 160 5.17 0.80 8.04
N VAL A 161 4.71 1.12 6.83
CA VAL A 161 5.59 1.40 5.68
C VAL A 161 6.53 2.56 6.00
N VAL A 162 6.01 3.66 6.55
CA VAL A 162 6.84 4.81 6.96
C VAL A 162 7.86 4.39 8.03
N GLY A 163 7.40 3.69 9.08
CA GLY A 163 8.28 3.27 10.18
C GLY A 163 9.41 2.36 9.73
N VAL A 164 9.10 1.33 8.92
CA VAL A 164 10.11 0.41 8.39
C VAL A 164 11.05 1.13 7.42
N ASN A 165 10.54 1.99 6.55
CA ASN A 165 11.39 2.74 5.63
C ASN A 165 12.37 3.66 6.36
N GLU A 166 11.90 4.41 7.35
CA GLU A 166 12.75 5.32 8.12
C GLU A 166 13.78 4.58 8.96
N LEU A 167 13.44 3.40 9.49
CA LEU A 167 14.38 2.54 10.19
C LEU A 167 15.46 2.03 9.24
N LEU A 168 15.09 1.60 8.03
CA LEU A 168 16.06 1.20 7.00
C LEU A 168 16.99 2.37 6.64
N ILE A 169 16.44 3.56 6.40
CA ILE A 169 17.23 4.76 6.09
C ILE A 169 18.23 5.09 7.21
N ALA A 170 17.82 4.94 8.47
CA ALA A 170 18.62 5.34 9.62
C ALA A 170 19.76 4.36 9.94
N PHE A 171 19.57 3.06 9.72
CA PHE A 171 20.46 2.04 10.27
C PHE A 171 21.07 1.08 9.25
N GLU A 172 20.54 1.01 8.04
CA GLU A 172 20.84 -0.09 7.12
C GLU A 172 21.50 0.36 5.80
N THR A 173 22.09 -0.59 5.09
CA THR A 173 22.75 -0.37 3.79
C THR A 173 21.80 -0.54 2.61
N LEU A 174 22.17 -0.06 1.42
CA LEU A 174 21.37 -0.18 0.19
C LEU A 174 21.01 -1.63 -0.16
N SER A 175 21.95 -2.56 0.08
CA SER A 175 21.71 -3.99 -0.14
C SER A 175 20.62 -4.54 0.79
N VAL A 176 20.56 -4.05 2.04
CA VAL A 176 19.50 -4.41 2.98
C VAL A 176 18.19 -3.74 2.56
N TRP A 177 18.22 -2.48 2.10
CA TRP A 177 17.01 -1.78 1.65
C TRP A 177 16.31 -2.53 0.51
N ILE A 178 17.07 -2.91 -0.52
CA ILE A 178 16.51 -3.54 -1.71
C ILE A 178 16.01 -4.96 -1.46
N THR A 179 16.48 -5.63 -0.41
CA THR A 179 16.04 -6.98 -0.04
C THR A 179 14.92 -6.98 0.98
N VAL A 180 15.00 -6.13 2.00
CA VAL A 180 13.98 -6.04 3.06
C VAL A 180 12.68 -5.46 2.55
N MET A 181 12.70 -4.46 1.66
CA MET A 181 11.47 -3.85 1.11
C MET A 181 10.56 -4.88 0.41
N PRO A 182 11.05 -5.70 -0.55
CA PRO A 182 10.31 -6.83 -1.12
C PRO A 182 9.66 -7.74 -0.08
N VAL A 183 10.46 -8.22 0.88
CA VAL A 183 10.00 -9.16 1.91
C VAL A 183 8.94 -8.49 2.78
N PHE A 184 9.16 -7.23 3.14
CA PHE A 184 8.24 -6.45 3.92
C PHE A 184 6.89 -6.28 3.21
N VAL A 185 6.85 -6.07 1.89
CA VAL A 185 5.57 -6.00 1.15
C VAL A 185 4.80 -7.32 1.23
N LEU A 186 5.48 -8.47 1.19
CA LEU A 186 4.83 -9.78 1.35
C LEU A 186 4.24 -9.95 2.75
N VAL A 187 5.01 -9.57 3.78
CA VAL A 187 4.57 -9.59 5.17
C VAL A 187 3.41 -8.61 5.38
N LEU A 188 3.49 -7.43 4.80
CA LEU A 188 2.46 -6.39 4.89
C LEU A 188 1.16 -6.83 4.22
N HIS A 189 1.21 -7.55 3.09
CA HIS A 189 0.01 -8.13 2.48
C HIS A 189 -0.66 -9.14 3.42
N ALA A 190 0.11 -10.06 3.98
CA ALA A 190 -0.41 -11.06 4.92
C ALA A 190 -1.02 -10.39 6.16
N PHE A 191 -0.30 -9.42 6.74
CA PHE A 191 -0.76 -8.64 7.88
C PHE A 191 -2.02 -7.82 7.57
N TYR A 192 -2.06 -7.17 6.41
CA TYR A 192 -3.21 -6.37 5.97
C TYR A 192 -4.48 -7.21 5.89
N TRP A 193 -4.42 -8.35 5.18
CA TRP A 193 -5.57 -9.24 5.04
C TRP A 193 -5.95 -9.90 6.35
N PHE A 194 -4.98 -10.28 7.18
CA PHE A 194 -5.24 -10.77 8.53
C PHE A 194 -6.06 -9.75 9.34
N MET A 195 -5.67 -8.46 9.32
CA MET A 195 -6.39 -7.40 10.02
C MET A 195 -7.78 -7.17 9.43
N VAL A 196 -7.94 -7.19 8.10
CA VAL A 196 -9.24 -7.06 7.43
C VAL A 196 -10.17 -8.20 7.85
N LEU A 197 -9.71 -9.44 7.76
CA LEU A 197 -10.51 -10.63 8.10
C LEU A 197 -10.82 -10.73 9.60
N MET A 198 -9.90 -10.31 10.46
CA MET A 198 -10.15 -10.20 11.91
C MET A 198 -11.16 -9.11 12.25
N ALA A 199 -11.23 -8.06 11.44
CA ALA A 199 -12.15 -6.97 11.68
C ALA A 199 -13.56 -7.25 11.14
N LEU A 200 -13.71 -8.12 10.13
CA LEU A 200 -15.04 -8.55 9.66
C LEU A 200 -15.79 -9.31 10.78
N PRO A 201 -17.10 -9.06 10.95
CA PRO A 201 -17.94 -9.80 11.89
C PRO A 201 -17.95 -11.29 11.50
N SER A 202 -17.79 -12.17 12.49
CA SER A 202 -17.90 -13.63 12.25
C SER A 202 -19.33 -13.98 11.86
N GLU A 203 -19.52 -14.91 10.92
CA GLU A 203 -20.83 -15.35 10.42
C GLU A 203 -21.84 -15.75 11.52
N GLU A 204 -21.37 -16.07 12.73
CA GLU A 204 -22.20 -16.36 13.91
C GLU A 204 -22.95 -15.16 14.52
N SER A 205 -22.66 -13.91 14.14
CA SER A 205 -23.45 -12.74 14.59
C SER A 205 -24.59 -12.36 13.62
N ALA A 206 -24.84 -13.20 12.61
CA ALA A 206 -25.95 -13.05 11.65
C ALA A 206 -27.08 -14.08 11.87
N VAL A 207 -27.07 -14.81 12.99
CA VAL A 207 -28.12 -15.76 13.41
C VAL A 207 -28.67 -15.37 14.77
#